data_AF-N4WF07-F1
#
_entry.id   AF-N4WF07-F1
#
_cell.length_a   1.000
_cell.length_b   1.000
_cell.length_c   1.000
_cell.angle_alpha   90.00
_cell.angle_beta   90.00
_cell.angle_gamma   90.00
#
_symmetry.space_group_name_H-M   'P 1'
#
loop_
_entity.id
_entity.type
_entity.pdbx_description
1 polymer ?
#
loop_
_entity_poly.entity_id
_entity_poly.type
_entity_poly.pdbx_seq_one_letter_code
_entity_poly.pdbx_strand_id
1 'polypeptide(L)'
;MKYKWRKYRMLVKIGIGVIIVSLMIFFIFQFFSSERKARNVVEQFYQYEQSGDFAQSWDLFHSYMQDKFDKSTYVQDRAHVFLDHFGVPTFEVSMGDTKK
;
A
#
# COMPACT_ATOMS: atom_id res chain seq x y z
N MET A 1 -54.46 -9.91 14.09
CA MET A 1 -53.57 -10.03 12.90
C MET A 1 -52.52 -8.92 12.74
N LYS A 2 -52.70 -7.69 13.26
CA LYS A 2 -51.73 -6.56 13.16
C LYS A 2 -50.33 -6.80 13.78
N TYR A 3 -50.20 -7.75 14.71
CA TYR A 3 -48.95 -8.00 15.45
C TYR A 3 -47.87 -8.74 14.64
N LYS A 4 -48.27 -9.66 13.73
CA LYS A 4 -47.34 -10.40 12.85
C LYS A 4 -46.62 -9.47 11.85
N TRP A 5 -47.31 -8.44 11.34
CA TRP A 5 -46.78 -7.49 10.37
C TRP A 5 -45.70 -6.54 10.95
N ARG A 6 -45.84 -6.13 12.22
CA ARG A 6 -44.82 -5.34 12.92
C ARG A 6 -43.54 -6.13 13.17
N LYS A 7 -43.67 -7.41 13.54
CA LYS A 7 -42.52 -8.31 13.72
C LYS A 7 -41.77 -8.57 12.41
N TYR A 8 -42.49 -8.82 11.31
CA TYR A 8 -41.86 -9.01 9.99
C TYR A 8 -41.09 -7.77 9.53
N ARG A 9 -41.64 -6.56 9.72
CA ARG A 9 -40.94 -5.30 9.41
C ARG A 9 -39.70 -5.06 10.28
N MET A 10 -39.69 -5.52 11.53
CA MET A 10 -38.49 -5.49 12.38
C MET A 10 -37.42 -6.48 11.92
N LEU A 11 -37.82 -7.70 11.57
CA LEU A 11 -36.90 -8.74 11.08
C LEU A 11 -36.24 -8.33 9.76
N VAL A 12 -36.99 -7.71 8.84
CA VAL A 12 -36.44 -7.19 7.57
C VAL A 12 -35.40 -6.09 7.82
N LYS A 13 -35.64 -5.17 8.75
CA LYS A 13 -34.67 -4.11 9.10
C LYS A 13 -33.39 -4.68 9.70
N ILE A 14 -33.50 -5.69 10.56
CA ILE A 14 -32.34 -6.38 11.13
C ILE A 14 -31.56 -7.11 10.03
N GLY A 15 -32.26 -7.81 9.12
CA GLY A 15 -31.62 -8.49 7.99
C GLY A 15 -30.85 -7.54 7.08
N ILE A 16 -31.44 -6.38 6.74
CA ILE A 16 -30.75 -5.35 5.95
C ILE A 16 -29.51 -4.82 6.69
N GLY A 17 -29.62 -4.58 8.01
CA GLY A 17 -28.49 -4.15 8.83
C GLY A 17 -27.33 -5.15 8.81
N VAL A 18 -27.63 -6.45 8.95
CA VAL A 18 -26.62 -7.52 8.90
C VAL A 18 -25.94 -7.58 7.52
N ILE A 19 -26.69 -7.44 6.44
CA ILE A 19 -26.13 -7.43 5.08
C ILE A 19 -25.17 -6.25 4.89
N ILE A 20 -25.57 -5.04 5.32
CA ILE A 20 -24.74 -3.85 5.22
C ILE A 20 -23.43 -4.02 6.01
N VAL A 21 -23.50 -4.52 7.25
CA VAL A 21 -22.33 -4.76 8.08
C VAL A 21 -21.41 -5.82 7.45
N SER A 22 -21.97 -6.91 6.93
CA SER A 22 -21.19 -7.95 6.25
C SER A 22 -20.46 -7.42 5.01
N LEU A 23 -21.12 -6.55 4.23
CA LEU A 23 -20.51 -5.91 3.07
C LEU A 23 -19.37 -4.97 3.48
N MET A 24 -19.56 -4.16 4.53
CA MET A 24 -18.50 -3.30 5.06
C MET A 24 -17.27 -4.11 5.49
N ILE A 25 -17.47 -5.21 6.23
CA ILE A 25 -16.39 -6.10 6.66
C ILE A 25 -15.65 -6.69 5.44
N PHE A 26 -16.38 -7.16 4.43
CA PHE A 26 -15.78 -7.69 3.20
C PHE A 26 -14.91 -6.66 2.48
N PHE A 27 -15.39 -5.42 2.34
CA PHE A 27 -14.61 -4.35 1.73
C PHE A 27 -13.35 -4.00 2.53
N ILE A 28 -13.43 -3.99 3.86
CA ILE A 28 -12.26 -3.78 4.73
C ILE A 28 -11.23 -4.90 4.48
N PHE A 29 -11.63 -6.17 4.49
CA PHE A 29 -10.68 -7.26 4.23
C PHE A 29 -10.03 -7.20 2.84
N GLN A 30 -10.77 -6.79 1.81
CA GLN A 30 -10.21 -6.59 0.47
C GLN A 30 -9.23 -5.41 0.40
N PHE A 31 -9.53 -4.28 1.04
CA PHE A 31 -8.63 -3.13 1.08
C PHE A 31 -7.37 -3.37 1.91
N PHE A 32 -7.44 -4.26 2.91
CA PHE A 32 -6.31 -4.56 3.79
C PHE A 32 -5.42 -5.73 3.32
N SER A 33 -5.60 -6.24 2.09
CA SER A 33 -4.72 -7.27 1.53
C SER A 33 -3.25 -6.83 1.58
N SER A 34 -2.41 -7.63 2.24
CA SER A 34 -0.98 -7.37 2.44
C SER A 34 -0.22 -7.27 1.12
N GLU A 35 -0.61 -8.05 0.12
CA GLU A 35 -0.02 -8.06 -1.22
C GLU A 35 -0.17 -6.70 -1.91
N ARG A 36 -1.38 -6.12 -1.89
CA ARG A 36 -1.64 -4.81 -2.50
C ARG A 36 -0.86 -3.70 -1.77
N LYS A 37 -0.76 -3.78 -0.43
CA LYS A 37 0.04 -2.85 0.35
C LYS A 37 1.53 -2.94 0.00
N ALA A 38 2.07 -4.16 -0.07
CA ALA A 38 3.47 -4.37 -0.44
C ALA A 38 3.76 -3.83 -1.84
N ARG A 39 2.91 -4.14 -2.82
CA ARG A 39 3.06 -3.61 -4.18
C ARG A 39 3.05 -2.08 -4.21
N ASN A 40 2.09 -1.45 -3.54
CA ASN A 40 2.00 0.01 -3.47
C ASN A 40 3.24 0.65 -2.83
N VAL A 41 3.79 0.05 -1.77
CA VAL A 41 5.02 0.56 -1.12
C VAL A 41 6.21 0.48 -2.08
N VAL A 42 6.35 -0.62 -2.83
CA VAL A 42 7.45 -0.76 -3.80
C VAL A 42 7.27 0.21 -4.98
N GLU A 43 6.03 0.39 -5.48
CA GLU A 43 5.75 1.39 -6.52
C GLU A 43 6.08 2.81 -6.05
N GLN A 44 5.69 3.19 -4.83
CA GLN A 44 6.04 4.48 -4.24
C GLN A 44 7.55 4.64 -4.03
N PHE A 45 8.22 3.58 -3.57
CA PHE A 45 9.68 3.57 -3.43
C PHE A 45 10.36 3.94 -4.74
N TYR A 46 10.01 3.28 -5.84
CA TYR A 46 10.63 3.58 -7.14
C TYR A 46 10.22 4.93 -7.72
N GLN A 47 9.02 5.45 -7.42
CA GLN A 47 8.65 6.82 -7.79
C GLN A 47 9.57 7.86 -7.15
N TYR A 48 9.91 7.69 -5.86
CA TYR A 48 10.88 8.55 -5.19
C TYR A 48 12.29 8.38 -5.77
N GLU A 49 12.73 7.15 -6.03
CA GLU A 49 14.03 6.90 -6.63
C GLU A 49 14.17 7.50 -8.03
N GLN A 50 13.14 7.36 -8.88
CA GLN A 50 13.14 7.89 -10.25
C GLN A 50 13.10 9.42 -10.31
N SER A 51 12.57 10.08 -9.27
CA SER A 51 12.53 11.55 -9.14
C SER A 51 13.75 12.12 -8.42
N GLY A 52 14.68 11.27 -7.97
CA GLY A 52 15.88 11.67 -7.23
C GLY A 52 15.64 12.00 -5.76
N ASP A 53 14.44 11.74 -5.23
CA ASP A 53 14.12 11.93 -3.82
C ASP A 53 14.50 10.70 -2.99
N PHE A 54 15.81 10.43 -2.93
CA PHE A 54 16.36 9.28 -2.23
C PHE A 54 16.11 9.31 -0.71
N ALA A 55 15.80 10.49 -0.16
CA ALA A 55 15.50 10.62 1.26
C ALA A 55 14.13 10.01 1.58
N GLN A 56 13.12 10.25 0.73
CA GLN A 56 11.77 9.71 0.90
C GLN A 56 11.70 8.22 0.57
N SER A 57 12.46 7.73 -0.41
CA SER A 57 12.54 6.28 -0.68
C SER A 57 13.15 5.52 0.51
N TRP A 58 14.17 6.08 1.17
CA TRP A 58 14.75 5.50 2.36
C TRP A 58 13.75 5.43 3.53
N ASP A 59 12.86 6.41 3.66
CA ASP A 59 11.82 6.42 4.70
C ASP A 59 10.82 5.26 4.53
N LEU A 60 10.68 4.72 3.31
CA LEU A 60 9.85 3.54 3.02
C LEU A 60 10.54 2.21 3.32
N PHE A 61 11.82 2.21 3.69
CA PHE A 61 12.50 0.98 4.07
C PHE A 61 11.91 0.36 5.33
N HIS A 62 11.96 -0.98 5.38
CA HIS A 62 11.75 -1.71 6.62
C HIS A 62 12.84 -1.32 7.63
N SER A 63 12.52 -1.31 8.93
CA SER A 63 13.46 -0.93 10.00
C SER A 63 14.82 -1.64 9.89
N TYR A 64 14.80 -2.96 9.67
CA TYR A 64 16.01 -3.75 9.41
C TYR A 64 16.91 -3.23 8.27
N MET A 65 16.33 -2.64 7.23
CA MET A 65 17.09 -2.03 6.14
C MET A 65 17.62 -0.65 6.54
N GLN A 66 16.83 0.14 7.30
CA GLN A 66 17.29 1.41 7.86
C GLN A 66 18.48 1.22 8.82
N ASP A 67 18.52 0.12 9.57
CA ASP A 67 19.66 -0.23 10.43
C ASP A 67 20.93 -0.57 9.62
N LYS A 68 20.78 -1.05 8.38
CA LYS A 68 21.89 -1.42 7.51
C LYS A 68 22.39 -0.28 6.63
N PHE A 69 21.49 0.59 6.21
CA PHE A 69 21.77 1.69 5.31
C PHE A 69 21.54 2.98 6.06
N ASP A 70 22.62 3.62 6.50
CA ASP A 70 22.53 4.98 7.05
C ASP A 70 21.90 5.92 6.01
N LYS A 71 20.95 6.75 6.44
CA LYS A 71 20.16 7.61 5.54
C LYS A 71 21.04 8.55 4.73
N SER A 72 22.02 9.20 5.38
CA SER A 72 22.90 10.15 4.70
C SER A 72 23.76 9.46 3.66
N THR A 73 24.33 8.32 4.04
CA THR A 73 25.17 7.50 3.15
C THR A 73 24.37 7.00 1.95
N TYR A 74 23.18 6.46 2.20
CA TYR A 74 22.27 6.01 1.14
C TYR A 74 21.96 7.11 0.13
N VAL A 75 21.56 8.30 0.59
CA VAL A 75 21.21 9.43 -0.29
C VAL A 75 22.43 9.86 -1.13
N GLN A 76 23.61 9.96 -0.52
CA GLN A 76 24.84 10.35 -1.21
C GLN A 76 25.25 9.31 -2.25
N ASP A 77 25.25 8.03 -1.89
CA ASP A 77 25.65 6.95 -2.78
C ASP A 77 24.68 6.84 -3.97
N ARG A 78 23.36 6.96 -3.76
CA ARG A 78 22.39 6.91 -4.87
C ARG A 78 22.58 8.07 -5.83
N ALA A 79 22.78 9.29 -5.33
CA ALA A 79 23.04 10.46 -6.16
C ALA A 79 24.33 10.29 -6.97
N HIS A 80 25.42 9.88 -6.31
CA HIS A 80 26.72 9.67 -6.96
C HIS A 80 26.67 8.57 -8.02
N VAL A 81 25.97 7.47 -7.77
CA VAL A 81 25.87 6.36 -8.71
C VAL A 81 25.02 6.74 -9.94
N PHE A 82 23.82 7.29 -9.75
CA PHE A 82 22.94 7.55 -10.89
C PHE A 82 23.27 8.83 -11.66
N LEU A 83 23.49 9.93 -10.93
CA LEU A 83 23.66 11.24 -11.53
C LEU A 83 25.09 11.47 -12.01
N ASP A 84 26.09 11.01 -11.24
CA ASP A 84 27.49 11.25 -11.59
C ASP A 84 28.08 10.07 -12.38
N HIS A 85 27.97 8.84 -11.87
CA HIS A 85 28.61 7.68 -12.49
C HIS A 85 27.91 7.20 -13.76
N PHE A 86 26.58 7.06 -13.71
CA PHE A 86 25.79 6.70 -14.89
C PHE A 86 25.41 7.91 -15.75
N GLY A 87 25.39 9.12 -15.17
CA GLY A 87 25.04 10.33 -15.92
C GLY A 87 23.58 10.37 -16.38
N VAL A 88 22.69 9.61 -15.73
CA VAL A 88 21.28 9.50 -16.12
C VAL A 88 20.37 10.20 -15.11
N PRO A 89 19.38 10.97 -15.56
CA PRO A 89 18.46 11.65 -14.65
C PRO A 89 17.40 10.72 -14.06
N THR A 90 17.14 9.57 -14.69
CA THR A 90 16.11 8.61 -14.26
C THR A 90 16.31 7.24 -14.93
N PHE A 91 15.47 6.28 -14.59
CA PHE A 91 15.47 4.91 -15.13
C PHE A 91 14.04 4.35 -15.22
N GLU A 92 13.82 3.29 -16.00
CA GLU A 92 12.51 2.63 -16.09
C GLU A 92 12.42 1.41 -15.16
N VAL A 93 11.24 1.18 -14.57
CA VAL A 93 10.96 0.05 -13.69
C VAL A 93 9.74 -0.69 -14.21
N SER A 94 9.86 -2.01 -14.38
CA SER A 94 8.74 -2.89 -14.68
C SER A 94 8.51 -3.88 -13.55
N MET A 95 7.27 -3.94 -13.05
CA MET A 95 6.87 -4.84 -11.98
C MET A 95 6.26 -6.11 -12.55
N GLY A 96 6.84 -7.25 -12.22
CA GLY A 96 6.26 -8.56 -12.52
C GLY A 96 5.04 -8.88 -11.66
N ASP A 97 4.37 -9.99 -11.99
CA ASP A 97 3.28 -10.53 -11.19
C ASP A 97 3.80 -11.06 -9.86
N THR A 98 3.07 -10.77 -8.78
CA THR A 98 3.38 -11.28 -7.45
C THR A 98 2.95 -12.74 -7.37
N LYS A 99 3.87 -13.64 -6.99
CA LYS A 99 3.52 -15.02 -6.69
C LYS A 99 2.84 -15.08 -5.32
N LYS A 100 1.67 -15.72 -5.27
CA LYS A 100 0.93 -15.99 -4.04
C LYS A 100 1.69 -16.94 -3.11
#